data_AF-A0A497JFQ4-F1
#
_entry.id   AF-A0A497JFQ4-F1
#
_cell.length_a   1.000
_cell.length_b   1.000
_cell.length_c   1.000
_cell.angle_alpha   90.00
_cell.angle_beta   90.00
_cell.angle_gamma   90.00
#
_symmetry.space_group_name_H-M   'P 1'
#
loop_
_entity.id
_entity.type
_entity.pdbx_description
1 polymer ?
#
loop_
_entity_poly.entity_id
_entity_poly.type
_entity_poly.pdbx_seq_one_letter_code
_entity_poly.pdbx_strand_id
1 'polypeptide(L)'
;MGNKEEEMKNDGKEPTQKEAQAIEQKGESSKETSVIKIIQQMMRTGESEDAIVKALIEMGIEESQARRLITVAQADTLALLQAEIGKIAREQIENEIPALQTYIDRTFIQTKEELERKLKADMRADINELRDDVKKDVKLLHDVTENMDEKIEKIEDKINDLRAEVKEIQMRRLGTKNEWVSLLLVLGGIAFNVSALYLFFTEFQNITMDSLILIIVIALTGITMLFGSSII
;
A
#
# COMPACT_ATOMS: atom_id res chain seq x y z
N MET A 1 47.82 -66.54 38.61
CA MET A 1 47.36 -65.69 39.72
C MET A 1 45.95 -65.25 39.36
N GLY A 2 44.87 -65.60 40.05
CA GLY A 2 44.72 -66.35 41.29
C GLY A 2 43.40 -67.12 41.27
N ASN A 3 43.40 -68.21 42.03
CA ASN A 3 42.26 -69.06 42.36
C ASN A 3 41.06 -68.26 42.85
N LYS A 4 39.88 -68.79 42.59
CA LYS A 4 38.88 -69.02 43.64
C LYS A 4 37.87 -70.07 43.18
N GLU A 5 38.09 -71.27 43.69
CA GLU A 5 37.06 -72.26 43.94
C GLU A 5 36.02 -71.63 44.86
N GLU A 6 34.73 -71.76 44.53
CA GLU A 6 33.67 -71.61 45.52
C GLU A 6 32.67 -72.76 45.40
N GLU A 7 32.50 -73.39 46.55
CA GLU A 7 31.87 -74.66 46.84
C GLU A 7 30.40 -74.76 46.42
N MET A 8 30.06 -75.92 45.86
CA MET A 8 28.69 -76.44 45.87
C MET A 8 28.28 -76.80 47.30
N LYS A 9 27.26 -76.12 47.84
CA LYS A 9 26.42 -76.66 48.92
C LYS A 9 25.03 -76.91 48.38
N ASN A 10 24.76 -78.19 48.14
CA ASN A 10 23.46 -78.72 47.77
C ASN A 10 22.70 -79.05 49.06
N ASP A 11 21.99 -78.06 49.60
CA ASP A 11 21.06 -78.27 50.71
C ASP A 11 19.74 -78.79 50.14
N GLY A 12 19.50 -80.09 50.35
CA GLY A 12 18.21 -80.71 50.14
C GLY A 12 17.17 -80.09 51.08
N LYS A 13 16.46 -79.07 50.59
CA LYS A 13 15.20 -78.61 51.18
C LYS A 13 14.08 -79.49 50.67
N GLU A 14 13.39 -80.16 51.58
CA GLU A 14 12.06 -80.68 51.32
C GLU A 14 11.16 -79.54 50.81
N PRO A 15 10.37 -79.75 49.75
CA PRO A 15 9.54 -78.72 49.17
C PRO A 15 8.54 -78.23 50.22
N THR A 16 8.59 -76.93 50.48
CA THR A 16 7.66 -76.25 51.40
C THR A 16 6.28 -76.23 50.74
N GLN A 17 5.20 -76.26 51.53
CA GLN A 17 3.81 -76.28 51.04
C GLN A 17 3.45 -75.17 50.01
N LYS A 18 4.27 -74.11 49.89
CA LYS A 18 4.16 -73.06 48.87
C LYS A 18 4.61 -73.50 47.46
N GLU A 19 5.55 -74.43 47.34
CA GLU A 19 5.98 -74.95 46.03
C GLU A 19 4.99 -75.97 45.47
N ALA A 20 4.30 -76.72 46.32
CA ALA A 20 3.19 -77.59 45.89
C ALA A 20 2.02 -76.78 45.30
N GLN A 21 1.69 -75.62 45.88
CA GLN A 21 0.66 -74.72 45.35
C GLN A 21 1.09 -74.02 44.04
N ALA A 22 2.38 -73.76 43.86
CA ALA A 22 2.92 -73.21 42.61
C ALA A 22 2.92 -74.23 41.46
N ILE A 23 2.98 -75.54 41.77
CA ILE A 23 2.89 -76.61 40.77
C ILE A 23 1.42 -76.89 40.39
N GLU A 24 0.46 -76.79 41.32
CA GLU A 24 -0.98 -76.87 41.00
C GLU A 24 -1.46 -75.69 40.14
N GLN A 25 -1.05 -74.45 40.44
CA GLN A 25 -1.41 -73.28 39.61
C GLN A 25 -0.78 -73.29 38.20
N LYS A 26 0.38 -73.95 38.03
CA LYS A 26 1.02 -74.11 36.71
C LYS A 26 0.34 -75.19 35.87
N GLY A 27 -0.34 -76.15 36.50
CA GLY A 27 -1.14 -77.19 35.83
C GLY A 27 -2.49 -76.68 35.30
N GLU A 28 -3.13 -75.75 36.01
CA GLU A 28 -4.41 -75.14 35.60
C GLU A 28 -4.23 -74.15 34.44
N SER A 29 -3.20 -73.31 34.47
CA SER A 29 -2.91 -72.33 33.39
C SER A 29 -2.65 -72.99 32.02
N SER A 30 -2.08 -74.20 32.00
CA SER A 30 -1.86 -74.99 30.76
C SER A 30 -3.18 -75.48 30.16
N LYS A 31 -4.12 -75.93 31.01
CA LYS A 31 -5.44 -76.39 30.58
C LYS A 31 -6.31 -75.23 30.10
N GLU A 32 -6.28 -74.09 30.80
CA GLU A 32 -7.01 -72.87 30.39
C GLU A 32 -6.56 -72.37 29.00
N THR A 33 -5.25 -72.41 28.73
CA THR A 33 -4.70 -72.04 27.42
C THR A 33 -5.17 -72.99 26.30
N SER A 34 -5.38 -74.27 26.61
CA SER A 34 -5.93 -75.26 25.68
C SER A 34 -7.42 -75.03 25.42
N VAL A 35 -8.19 -74.74 26.47
CA VAL A 35 -9.64 -74.50 26.40
C VAL A 35 -9.96 -73.22 25.64
N ILE A 36 -9.22 -72.13 25.89
CA ILE A 36 -9.41 -70.86 25.16
C ILE A 36 -9.14 -71.04 23.67
N LYS A 37 -8.14 -71.84 23.27
CA LYS A 37 -7.88 -72.15 21.85
C LYS A 37 -9.02 -72.92 21.20
N ILE A 38 -9.62 -73.87 21.92
CA ILE A 38 -10.78 -74.62 21.44
C ILE A 38 -11.98 -73.69 21.26
N ILE A 39 -12.25 -72.81 22.22
CA ILE A 39 -13.30 -71.78 22.12
C ILE A 39 -13.04 -70.88 20.91
N GLN A 40 -11.82 -70.38 20.74
CA GLN A 40 -11.45 -69.54 19.60
C GLN A 40 -11.59 -70.27 18.26
N GLN A 41 -11.29 -71.57 18.20
CA GLN A 41 -11.47 -72.38 17.00
C GLN A 41 -12.94 -72.59 16.66
N MET A 42 -13.78 -72.93 17.65
CA MET A 42 -15.23 -73.11 17.46
C MET A 42 -15.94 -71.80 17.12
N MET A 43 -15.50 -70.67 17.70
CA MET A 43 -15.97 -69.33 17.32
C MET A 43 -15.58 -68.99 15.87
N ARG A 44 -14.38 -69.36 15.42
CA ARG A 44 -13.93 -69.15 14.03
C ARG A 44 -14.71 -70.00 13.02
N THR A 45 -15.15 -71.19 13.41
CA THR A 45 -15.99 -72.06 12.55
C THR A 45 -17.47 -71.66 12.55
N GLY A 46 -17.85 -70.64 13.34
CA GLY A 46 -19.22 -70.12 13.39
C GLY A 46 -20.18 -70.96 14.22
N GLU A 47 -19.67 -71.74 15.17
CA GLU A 47 -20.53 -72.49 16.09
C GLU A 47 -21.28 -71.55 17.05
N SER A 48 -22.54 -71.88 17.33
CA SER A 48 -23.36 -71.14 18.28
C SER A 48 -22.80 -71.23 19.70
N GLU A 49 -22.97 -70.19 20.52
CA GLU A 49 -22.49 -70.18 21.91
C GLU A 49 -22.97 -71.40 22.71
N ASP A 50 -24.21 -71.86 22.50
CA ASP A 50 -24.75 -73.04 23.17
C ASP A 50 -24.04 -74.35 22.76
N ALA A 51 -23.55 -74.44 21.52
CA ALA A 51 -22.75 -75.58 21.05
C ALA A 51 -21.35 -75.59 21.69
N ILE A 52 -20.75 -74.40 21.83
CA ILE A 52 -19.46 -74.22 22.51
C ILE A 52 -19.61 -74.56 23.99
N VAL A 53 -20.65 -74.06 24.65
CA VAL A 53 -20.97 -74.38 26.05
C VAL A 53 -21.15 -75.89 26.23
N LYS A 54 -21.89 -76.55 25.32
CA LYS A 54 -22.07 -78.01 25.38
C LYS A 54 -20.76 -78.77 25.25
N ALA A 55 -19.88 -78.39 24.31
CA ALA A 55 -18.57 -79.00 24.15
C ALA A 55 -17.67 -78.79 25.39
N LEU A 56 -17.74 -77.62 26.03
CA LEU A 56 -17.02 -77.34 27.27
C LEU A 56 -17.54 -78.15 28.46
N ILE A 57 -18.86 -78.38 28.54
CA ILE A 57 -19.48 -79.26 29.54
C ILE A 57 -19.05 -80.71 29.34
N GLU A 58 -18.99 -81.19 28.09
CA GLU A 58 -18.49 -82.53 27.74
C GLU A 58 -17.01 -82.71 28.13
N MET A 59 -16.24 -81.61 28.21
CA MET A 59 -14.87 -81.57 28.71
C MET A 59 -14.76 -81.44 30.25
N GLY A 60 -15.89 -81.43 30.97
CA GLY A 60 -15.94 -81.38 32.44
C GLY A 60 -15.91 -79.96 33.03
N ILE A 61 -16.19 -78.93 32.25
CA ILE A 61 -16.27 -77.54 32.71
C ILE A 61 -17.72 -77.20 33.08
N GLU A 62 -17.95 -76.57 34.23
CA GLU A 62 -19.30 -76.14 34.61
C GLU A 62 -19.85 -75.09 33.64
N GLU A 63 -21.16 -75.11 33.39
CA GLU A 63 -21.82 -74.16 32.46
C GLU A 63 -21.51 -72.69 32.79
N SER A 64 -21.49 -72.33 34.07
CA SER A 64 -21.17 -70.98 34.53
C SER A 64 -19.72 -70.56 34.23
N GLN A 65 -18.79 -71.52 34.23
CA GLN A 65 -17.38 -71.31 33.90
C GLN A 65 -17.19 -71.26 32.37
N ALA A 66 -17.88 -72.14 31.63
CA ALA A 66 -17.89 -72.16 30.17
C ALA A 66 -18.34 -70.81 29.58
N ARG A 67 -19.45 -70.25 30.07
CA ARG A 67 -19.94 -68.92 29.62
C ARG A 67 -18.93 -67.80 29.93
N ARG A 68 -18.28 -67.83 31.10
CA ARG A 68 -17.22 -66.87 31.46
C ARG A 68 -16.00 -66.98 30.55
N LEU A 69 -15.55 -68.20 30.25
CA LEU A 69 -14.42 -68.45 29.35
C LEU A 69 -14.72 -67.97 27.92
N ILE A 70 -15.96 -68.13 27.44
CA ILE A 70 -16.39 -67.56 26.15
C ILE A 70 -16.29 -66.03 26.16
N THR A 71 -16.78 -65.38 27.21
CA THR A 71 -16.68 -63.90 27.33
C THR A 71 -15.23 -63.43 27.37
N VAL A 72 -14.34 -64.13 28.09
CA VAL A 72 -12.91 -63.81 28.13
C VAL A 72 -12.27 -63.98 26.75
N ALA A 73 -12.60 -65.07 26.02
CA ALA A 73 -12.10 -65.30 24.67
C ALA A 73 -12.63 -64.27 23.65
N GLN A 74 -13.88 -63.83 23.78
CA GLN A 74 -14.48 -62.74 23.00
C GLN A 74 -13.78 -61.39 23.28
N ALA A 75 -13.47 -61.09 24.54
CA ALA A 75 -12.77 -59.86 24.90
C ALA A 75 -11.33 -59.85 24.35
N ASP A 76 -10.61 -60.97 24.42
CA ASP A 76 -9.24 -61.10 23.92
C ASP A 76 -9.19 -60.99 22.38
N THR A 77 -10.14 -61.64 21.68
CA THR A 77 -10.27 -61.50 20.23
C THR A 77 -10.63 -60.07 19.80
N LEU A 78 -11.47 -59.37 20.56
CA LEU A 78 -11.78 -57.97 20.30
C LEU A 78 -10.58 -57.05 20.50
N ALA A 79 -9.77 -57.27 21.55
CA ALA A 79 -8.54 -56.51 21.78
C ALA A 79 -7.52 -56.70 20.65
N LEU A 80 -7.35 -57.95 20.16
CA LEU A 80 -6.49 -58.25 19.02
C LEU A 80 -7.00 -57.59 17.73
N LEU A 81 -8.31 -57.61 17.47
CA LEU A 81 -8.91 -56.94 16.32
C LEU A 81 -8.71 -55.42 16.39
N GLN A 82 -8.90 -54.80 17.56
CA GLN A 82 -8.65 -53.37 17.73
C GLN A 82 -7.18 -53.01 17.48
N ALA A 83 -6.24 -53.84 17.95
CA ALA A 83 -4.82 -53.63 17.70
C ALA A 83 -4.49 -53.74 16.21
N GLU A 84 -5.01 -54.75 15.51
CA GLU A 84 -4.75 -54.95 14.08
C GLU A 84 -5.43 -53.88 13.21
N ILE A 85 -6.67 -53.50 13.51
CA ILE A 85 -7.36 -52.39 12.86
C ILE A 85 -6.58 -51.09 13.07
N GLY A 86 -6.11 -50.84 14.30
CA GLY A 86 -5.30 -49.66 14.61
C GLY A 86 -3.99 -49.64 13.83
N LYS A 87 -3.36 -50.80 13.61
CA LYS A 87 -2.15 -50.94 12.78
C LYS A 87 -2.45 -50.67 11.31
N ILE A 88 -3.48 -51.31 10.74
CA ILE A 88 -3.88 -51.12 9.34
C ILE A 88 -4.24 -49.64 9.09
N ALA A 89 -4.99 -49.02 9.99
CA ALA A 89 -5.37 -47.61 9.86
C ALA A 89 -4.15 -46.67 9.89
N ARG A 90 -3.18 -46.90 10.79
CA ARG A 90 -1.94 -46.11 10.82
C ARG A 90 -1.13 -46.30 9.55
N GLU A 91 -0.97 -47.53 9.09
CA GLU A 91 -0.22 -47.83 7.88
C GLU A 91 -0.88 -47.20 6.63
N GLN A 92 -2.21 -47.22 6.53
CA GLN A 92 -2.93 -46.52 5.46
C GLN A 92 -2.73 -45.01 5.54
N ILE A 93 -2.85 -44.41 6.72
CA ILE A 93 -2.65 -42.97 6.92
C ILE A 93 -1.20 -42.57 6.55
N GLU A 94 -0.21 -43.33 7.02
CA GLU A 94 1.21 -43.07 6.71
C GLU A 94 1.51 -43.16 5.22
N ASN A 95 0.83 -44.07 4.50
CA ASN A 95 0.97 -44.20 3.05
C ASN A 95 0.22 -43.11 2.27
N GLU A 96 -0.87 -42.55 2.81
CA GLU A 96 -1.65 -41.48 2.17
C GLU A 96 -1.08 -40.07 2.40
N ILE A 97 -0.37 -39.85 3.52
CA ILE A 97 0.25 -38.55 3.85
C ILE A 97 1.14 -38.00 2.70
N PRO A 98 2.05 -38.77 2.09
CA PRO A 98 2.89 -38.28 0.99
C PRO A 98 2.09 -37.89 -0.25
N ALA A 99 1.02 -38.64 -0.55
CA ALA A 99 0.15 -38.34 -1.68
C ALA A 99 -0.64 -37.03 -1.44
N LEU A 100 -1.13 -36.84 -0.21
CA LEU A 100 -1.78 -35.59 0.22
C LEU A 100 -0.81 -34.39 0.17
N GLN A 101 0.42 -34.54 0.66
CA GLN A 101 1.44 -33.49 0.58
C GLN A 101 1.74 -33.12 -0.88
N THR A 102 1.92 -34.12 -1.75
CA THR A 102 2.16 -33.89 -3.19
C THR A 102 0.99 -33.16 -3.85
N TYR A 103 -0.25 -33.53 -3.48
CA TYR A 103 -1.45 -32.86 -3.98
C TYR A 103 -1.53 -31.40 -3.53
N ILE A 104 -1.25 -31.14 -2.24
CA ILE A 104 -1.22 -29.78 -1.68
C ILE A 104 -0.15 -28.94 -2.39
N ASP A 105 1.07 -29.44 -2.53
CA ASP A 105 2.17 -28.73 -3.17
C ASP A 105 1.87 -28.40 -4.63
N ARG A 106 1.32 -29.36 -5.39
CA ARG A 106 0.91 -29.13 -6.79
C ARG A 106 -0.17 -28.07 -6.88
N THR A 107 -1.20 -28.16 -6.03
CA THR A 107 -2.32 -27.20 -6.03
C THR A 107 -1.82 -25.80 -5.64
N PHE A 108 -0.92 -25.72 -4.66
CA PHE A 108 -0.31 -24.46 -4.24
C PHE A 108 0.50 -23.81 -5.37
N ILE A 109 1.34 -24.59 -6.07
CA ILE A 109 2.12 -24.10 -7.21
C ILE A 109 1.19 -23.59 -8.33
N GLN A 110 0.17 -24.36 -8.70
CA GLN A 110 -0.79 -23.97 -9.73
C GLN A 110 -1.53 -22.67 -9.36
N THR A 111 -2.01 -22.59 -8.11
CA THR A 111 -2.73 -21.41 -7.63
C THR A 111 -1.81 -20.19 -7.62
N LYS A 112 -0.55 -20.36 -7.19
CA LYS A 112 0.46 -19.30 -7.20
C LYS A 112 0.75 -18.81 -8.62
N GLU A 113 0.96 -19.70 -9.58
CA GLU A 113 1.21 -19.34 -10.98
C GLU A 113 0.02 -18.61 -11.60
N GLU A 114 -1.20 -19.06 -11.32
CA GLU A 114 -2.42 -18.39 -11.81
C GLU A 114 -2.55 -16.98 -11.21
N LEU A 115 -2.30 -16.85 -9.90
CA LEU A 115 -2.33 -15.57 -9.20
C LEU A 115 -1.26 -14.61 -9.75
N GLU A 116 -0.03 -15.09 -9.98
CA GLU A 116 1.04 -14.28 -10.57
C GLU A 116 0.71 -13.84 -12.00
N ARG A 117 0.06 -14.69 -12.81
CA ARG A 117 -0.37 -14.33 -14.16
C ARG A 117 -1.46 -13.27 -14.13
N LYS A 118 -2.48 -13.44 -13.28
CA LYS A 118 -3.56 -12.46 -13.08
C LYS A 118 -2.99 -11.12 -12.61
N LEU A 119 -2.17 -11.14 -11.56
CA LEU A 119 -1.53 -9.93 -11.03
C LEU A 119 -0.68 -9.21 -12.09
N LYS A 120 0.11 -9.94 -12.89
CA LYS A 120 0.88 -9.34 -13.99
C LYS A 120 0.00 -8.76 -15.09
N ALA A 121 -1.14 -9.38 -15.39
CA ALA A 121 -2.07 -8.88 -16.38
C ALA A 121 -2.75 -7.60 -15.90
N ASP A 122 -3.27 -7.61 -14.67
CA ASP A 122 -3.94 -6.47 -14.04
C ASP A 122 -2.97 -5.29 -13.90
N MET A 123 -1.77 -5.51 -13.36
CA MET A 123 -0.76 -4.45 -13.25
C MET A 123 -0.36 -3.88 -14.62
N ARG A 124 -0.32 -4.69 -15.68
CA ARG A 124 -0.04 -4.19 -17.03
C ARG A 124 -1.19 -3.35 -17.58
N ALA A 125 -2.44 -3.73 -17.29
CA ALA A 125 -3.61 -2.95 -17.68
C ALA A 125 -3.59 -1.59 -16.97
N ASP A 126 -3.41 -1.58 -15.65
CA ASP A 126 -3.35 -0.37 -14.82
C ASP A 126 -2.20 0.56 -15.27
N ILE A 127 -1.01 0.00 -15.54
CA ILE A 127 0.13 0.79 -16.03
C ILE A 127 -0.16 1.42 -17.39
N ASN A 128 -0.85 0.71 -18.29
CA ASN A 128 -1.17 1.24 -19.61
C ASN A 128 -2.25 2.34 -19.52
N GLU A 129 -3.27 2.14 -18.68
CA GLU A 129 -4.29 3.16 -18.42
C GLU A 129 -3.66 4.44 -17.83
N LEU A 130 -2.83 4.28 -16.80
CA LEU A 130 -2.10 5.39 -16.20
C LEU A 130 -1.20 6.10 -17.22
N ARG A 131 -0.56 5.34 -18.12
CA ARG A 131 0.29 5.91 -19.18
C ARG A 131 -0.51 6.74 -20.17
N ASP A 132 -1.70 6.28 -20.54
CA ASP A 132 -2.59 6.99 -21.46
C ASP A 132 -3.15 8.26 -20.82
N ASP A 133 -3.51 8.22 -19.53
CA ASP A 133 -3.91 9.40 -18.77
C ASP A 133 -2.78 10.42 -18.67
N VAL A 134 -1.57 9.99 -18.30
CA VAL A 134 -0.40 10.89 -18.27
C VAL A 134 -0.14 11.51 -19.65
N LYS A 135 -0.30 10.74 -20.73
CA LYS A 135 -0.14 11.26 -22.09
C LYS A 135 -1.21 12.31 -22.45
N LYS A 136 -2.45 12.11 -21.98
CA LYS A 136 -3.53 13.08 -22.14
C LYS A 136 -3.26 14.36 -21.36
N ASP A 137 -2.79 14.24 -20.12
CA ASP A 137 -2.44 15.39 -19.28
C ASP A 137 -1.25 16.17 -19.85
N VAL A 138 -0.24 15.48 -20.39
CA VAL A 138 0.89 16.14 -21.08
C VAL A 138 0.41 16.91 -22.31
N LYS A 139 -0.54 16.37 -23.08
CA LYS A 139 -1.15 17.11 -24.19
C LYS A 139 -1.90 18.34 -23.73
N LEU A 140 -2.74 18.21 -22.69
CA LEU A 140 -3.46 19.35 -22.12
C LEU A 140 -2.51 20.44 -21.63
N LEU A 141 -1.41 20.06 -20.97
CA LEU A 141 -0.38 21.03 -20.56
C LEU A 141 0.28 21.71 -21.76
N HIS A 142 0.59 20.96 -22.82
CA HIS A 142 1.15 21.53 -24.03
C HIS A 142 0.18 22.54 -24.68
N ASP A 143 -1.10 22.17 -24.81
CA ASP A 143 -2.14 23.06 -25.34
C ASP A 143 -2.31 24.31 -24.46
N VAL A 144 -2.22 24.18 -23.14
CA VAL A 144 -2.27 25.33 -22.21
C VAL A 144 -1.05 26.24 -22.39
N THR A 145 0.14 25.67 -22.55
CA THR A 145 1.37 26.44 -22.82
C THR A 145 1.26 27.19 -24.14
N GLU A 146 0.82 26.55 -25.22
CA GLU A 146 0.65 27.19 -26.53
C GLU A 146 -0.37 28.34 -26.46
N ASN A 147 -1.50 28.12 -25.79
CA ASN A 147 -2.49 29.16 -25.55
C ASN A 147 -1.97 30.29 -24.64
N MET A 148 -1.04 30.00 -23.72
CA MET A 148 -0.40 31.02 -22.89
C MET A 148 0.56 31.87 -23.71
N ASP A 149 1.35 31.27 -24.60
CA ASP A 149 2.27 31.99 -25.49
C ASP A 149 1.49 32.97 -26.39
N GLU A 150 0.38 32.53 -27.00
CA GLU A 150 -0.48 33.41 -27.81
C GLU A 150 -1.08 34.56 -26.98
N LYS A 151 -1.45 34.30 -25.72
CA LYS A 151 -1.95 35.35 -24.82
C LYS A 151 -0.85 36.32 -24.41
N ILE A 152 0.38 35.85 -24.20
CA ILE A 152 1.53 36.69 -23.87
C ILE A 152 1.82 37.62 -25.05
N GLU A 153 1.83 37.11 -26.28
CA GLU A 153 2.02 37.90 -27.50
C GLU A 153 0.97 39.02 -27.61
N LYS A 154 -0.32 38.68 -27.43
CA LYS A 154 -1.42 39.68 -27.42
C LYS A 154 -1.28 40.72 -26.29
N ILE A 155 -0.71 40.34 -25.15
CA ILE A 155 -0.45 41.27 -24.04
C ILE A 155 0.71 42.19 -24.41
N GLU A 156 1.77 41.66 -25.01
CA GLU A 156 2.93 42.43 -25.46
C GLU A 156 2.54 43.48 -26.51
N ASP A 157 1.71 43.10 -27.48
CA ASP A 157 1.15 44.02 -28.47
C ASP A 157 0.36 45.16 -27.80
N LYS A 158 -0.56 44.84 -26.88
CA LYS A 158 -1.32 45.84 -26.13
C LYS A 158 -0.42 46.76 -25.29
N ILE A 159 0.66 46.23 -24.71
CA ILE A 159 1.64 47.02 -23.96
C ILE A 159 2.37 47.97 -24.91
N ASN A 160 2.73 47.52 -26.10
CA ASN A 160 3.40 48.36 -27.10
C ASN A 160 2.48 49.47 -27.61
N ASP A 161 1.20 49.17 -27.86
CA ASP A 161 0.19 50.16 -28.23
C ASP A 161 -0.01 51.20 -27.12
N LEU A 162 -0.19 50.77 -25.87
CA LEU A 162 -0.31 51.67 -24.73
C LEU A 162 0.95 52.54 -24.54
N ARG A 163 2.15 51.99 -24.77
CA ARG A 163 3.39 52.77 -24.74
C ARG A 163 3.41 53.82 -25.84
N ALA A 164 2.93 53.50 -27.04
CA ALA A 164 2.83 54.44 -28.14
C ALA A 164 1.82 55.56 -27.82
N GLU A 165 0.64 55.22 -27.30
CA GLU A 165 -0.38 56.17 -26.85
C GLU A 165 0.15 57.09 -25.74
N VAL A 166 0.82 56.54 -24.72
CA VAL A 166 1.42 57.34 -23.64
C VAL A 166 2.48 58.29 -24.20
N LYS A 167 3.31 57.81 -25.15
CA LYS A 167 4.31 58.66 -25.82
C LYS A 167 3.64 59.78 -26.62
N GLU A 168 2.56 59.49 -27.32
CA GLU A 168 1.76 60.48 -28.05
C GLU A 168 1.13 61.51 -27.10
N ILE A 169 0.54 61.07 -25.99
CA ILE A 169 -0.02 61.94 -24.95
C ILE A 169 1.07 62.82 -24.34
N GLN A 170 2.25 62.27 -24.07
CA GLN A 170 3.38 63.06 -23.58
C GLN A 170 3.81 64.11 -24.60
N MET A 171 3.92 63.76 -25.88
CA MET A 171 4.24 64.74 -26.94
C MET A 171 3.17 65.83 -27.07
N ARG A 172 1.88 65.47 -27.07
CA ARG A 172 0.76 66.44 -27.12
C ARG A 172 0.72 67.35 -25.90
N ARG A 173 1.01 66.81 -24.71
CA ARG A 173 1.04 67.59 -23.45
C ARG A 173 2.23 68.52 -23.37
N LEU A 174 3.36 68.16 -23.97
CA LEU A 174 4.53 69.05 -24.09
C LEU A 174 4.27 70.19 -25.09
N GLY A 175 3.63 69.91 -26.24
CA GLY A 175 3.27 70.94 -27.22
C GLY A 175 2.26 71.98 -26.70
N THR A 176 1.18 71.52 -26.07
CA THR A 176 0.10 72.41 -25.59
C THR A 176 0.53 73.30 -24.42
N LYS A 177 1.39 72.81 -23.50
CA LYS A 177 1.88 73.64 -22.39
C LYS A 177 2.81 74.76 -22.88
N ASN A 178 3.64 74.51 -23.89
CA ASN A 178 4.50 75.54 -24.47
C ASN A 178 3.67 76.60 -25.21
N GLU A 179 2.61 76.18 -25.90
CA GLU A 179 1.73 77.08 -26.64
C GLU A 179 1.01 78.08 -25.73
N TRP A 180 0.50 77.66 -24.57
CA TRP A 180 -0.13 78.56 -23.61
C TRP A 180 0.87 79.55 -22.96
N VAL A 181 2.09 79.09 -22.66
CA VAL A 181 3.14 79.94 -22.09
C VAL A 181 3.62 80.96 -23.13
N SER A 182 3.82 80.53 -24.37
CA SER A 182 4.20 81.40 -25.48
C SER A 182 3.10 82.44 -25.76
N LEU A 183 1.83 82.04 -25.81
CA LEU A 183 0.69 82.96 -25.98
C LEU A 183 0.61 84.02 -24.87
N LEU A 184 0.80 83.64 -23.59
CA LEU A 184 0.82 84.59 -22.47
C LEU A 184 2.01 85.56 -22.56
N LEU A 185 3.18 85.08 -22.98
CA LEU A 185 4.36 85.93 -23.20
C LEU A 185 4.16 86.91 -24.36
N VAL A 186 3.53 86.50 -25.46
CA VAL A 186 3.17 87.41 -26.58
C VAL A 186 2.21 88.49 -26.10
N LEU A 187 1.09 88.08 -25.47
CA LEU A 187 0.07 89.02 -25.01
C LEU A 187 0.63 90.00 -23.97
N GLY A 188 1.44 89.50 -23.03
CA GLY A 188 2.16 90.33 -22.06
C GLY A 188 3.10 91.31 -22.76
N GLY A 189 3.97 90.83 -23.65
CA GLY A 189 4.90 91.67 -24.39
C GLY A 189 4.23 92.79 -25.20
N ILE A 190 3.11 92.50 -25.87
CA ILE A 190 2.30 93.51 -26.56
C ILE A 190 1.73 94.52 -25.56
N ALA A 191 1.13 94.08 -24.45
CA ALA A 191 0.55 94.96 -23.45
C ALA A 191 1.59 95.92 -22.83
N PHE A 192 2.80 95.43 -22.53
CA PHE A 192 3.90 96.24 -22.01
C PHE A 192 4.37 97.29 -23.04
N ASN A 193 4.50 96.93 -24.31
CA ASN A 193 4.88 97.87 -25.36
C ASN A 193 3.79 98.92 -25.63
N VAL A 194 2.52 98.53 -25.65
CA VAL A 194 1.38 99.47 -25.77
C VAL A 194 1.35 100.42 -24.57
N SER A 195 1.60 99.92 -23.35
CA SER A 195 1.66 100.75 -22.14
C SER A 195 2.84 101.73 -22.18
N ALA A 196 4.02 101.29 -22.62
CA ALA A 196 5.18 102.18 -22.80
C ALA A 196 4.90 103.28 -23.83
N LEU A 197 4.26 102.92 -24.95
CA LEU A 197 3.90 103.86 -26.00
C LEU A 197 2.82 104.84 -25.53
N TYR A 198 1.82 104.36 -24.77
CA TYR A 198 0.80 105.20 -24.16
C TYR A 198 1.40 106.22 -23.20
N LEU A 199 2.25 105.77 -22.26
CA LEU A 199 2.95 106.66 -21.32
C LEU A 199 3.81 107.69 -22.05
N PHE A 200 4.53 107.26 -23.09
CA PHE A 200 5.32 108.16 -23.93
C PHE A 200 4.46 109.27 -24.56
N PHE A 201 3.27 108.95 -25.07
CA PHE A 201 2.36 109.94 -25.64
C PHE A 201 1.75 110.87 -24.60
N THR A 202 1.36 110.36 -23.43
CA THR A 202 0.73 111.19 -22.39
C THR A 202 1.71 112.10 -21.66
N GLU A 203 2.97 111.65 -21.50
CA GLU A 203 3.99 112.39 -20.75
C GLU A 203 4.91 113.22 -21.66
N PHE A 204 4.70 113.19 -22.99
CA PHE A 204 5.56 113.83 -23.98
C PHE A 204 5.85 115.32 -23.72
N GLN A 205 4.89 116.05 -23.13
CA GLN A 205 5.03 117.48 -22.87
C GLN A 205 5.83 117.81 -21.59
N ASN A 206 5.95 116.87 -20.65
CA ASN A 206 6.58 117.08 -19.34
C ASN A 206 7.48 115.88 -18.95
N ILE A 207 8.32 115.43 -19.89
CA ILE A 207 9.21 114.29 -19.65
C ILE A 207 10.24 114.66 -18.57
N THR A 208 10.13 114.04 -17.40
CA THR A 208 11.19 114.01 -16.39
C THR A 208 12.17 112.89 -16.70
N MET A 209 13.43 113.00 -16.27
CA MET A 209 14.41 111.93 -16.49
C MET A 209 13.96 110.58 -15.91
N ASP A 210 13.23 110.60 -14.79
CA ASP A 210 12.68 109.40 -14.15
C ASP A 210 11.60 108.73 -15.01
N SER A 211 10.70 109.51 -15.61
CA SER A 211 9.67 108.98 -16.54
C SER A 211 10.28 108.35 -17.79
N LEU A 212 11.33 108.96 -18.34
CA LEU A 212 12.01 108.45 -19.53
C LEU A 212 12.72 107.12 -19.25
N ILE A 213 13.39 106.99 -18.11
CA ILE A 213 14.03 105.73 -17.70
C ILE A 213 12.97 104.63 -17.54
N LEU A 214 11.84 104.95 -16.89
CA LEU A 214 10.75 104.00 -16.69
C LEU A 214 10.15 103.50 -18.01
N ILE A 215 9.88 104.39 -18.96
CA ILE A 215 9.36 104.03 -20.29
C ILE A 215 10.33 103.08 -21.02
N ILE A 216 11.64 103.37 -20.99
CA ILE A 216 12.67 102.53 -21.64
C ILE A 216 12.71 101.14 -21.00
N VAL A 217 12.65 101.04 -19.67
CA VAL A 217 12.66 99.74 -18.96
C VAL A 217 11.43 98.91 -19.29
N ILE A 218 10.24 99.53 -19.34
CA ILE A 218 8.98 98.85 -19.71
C ILE A 218 9.05 98.36 -21.16
N ALA A 219 9.54 99.18 -22.09
CA ALA A 219 9.71 98.81 -23.49
C ALA A 219 10.71 97.65 -23.66
N LEU A 220 11.86 97.70 -23.00
CA LEU A 220 12.85 96.62 -23.02
C LEU A 220 12.30 95.32 -22.43
N THR A 221 11.51 95.41 -21.35
CA THR A 221 10.85 94.25 -20.75
C THR A 221 9.85 93.64 -21.73
N GLY A 222 9.03 94.47 -22.40
CA GLY A 222 8.09 94.02 -23.42
C GLY A 222 8.78 93.33 -24.60
N ILE A 223 9.86 93.92 -25.12
CA ILE A 223 10.67 93.32 -26.20
C ILE A 223 11.28 91.99 -25.76
N THR A 224 11.83 91.93 -24.54
CA THR A 224 12.44 90.69 -24.00
C THR A 224 11.40 89.58 -23.86
N MET A 225 10.16 89.89 -23.45
CA MET A 225 9.07 88.91 -23.40
C MET A 225 8.66 88.40 -24.80
N LEU A 226 8.63 89.27 -25.80
CA LEU A 226 8.34 88.88 -27.19
C LEU A 226 9.44 87.99 -27.77
N PHE A 227 10.72 88.31 -27.52
CA PHE A 227 11.84 87.45 -27.92
C PHE A 227 11.81 86.10 -27.18
N GLY A 228 11.52 86.10 -25.89
CA GLY A 228 11.36 84.88 -25.10
C GLY A 228 10.26 83.97 -25.65
N SER A 229 9.13 84.54 -26.06
CA SER A 229 8.07 83.79 -26.74
C SER A 229 8.50 83.20 -28.08
N SER A 230 9.30 83.91 -28.89
CA SER A 230 9.74 83.40 -30.19
C SER A 230 10.69 82.20 -30.11
N ILE A 231 11.30 81.97 -28.94
CA ILE A 231 12.24 80.85 -28.69
C ILE A 231 11.51 79.62 -28.13
N ILE A 232 10.33 79.82 -27.52
CA ILE A 232 9.50 78.80 -26.84
C ILE A 232 8.42 78.29 -27.79
#